data_AF-A0A2D6TQC3-F1
#
_entry.id   AF-A0A2D6TQC3-F1
#
_cell.length_a   1.000
_cell.length_b   1.000
_cell.length_c   1.000
_cell.angle_alpha   90.00
_cell.angle_beta   90.00
_cell.angle_gamma   90.00
#
_symmetry.space_group_name_H-M   'P 1'
#
loop_
_entity.id
_entity.type
_entity.pdbx_description
1 polymer ?
#
loop_
_entity_poly.entity_id
_entity_poly.type
_entity_poly.pdbx_seq_one_letter_code
_entity_poly.pdbx_strand_id
1 'polypeptide(L)'
;MSFFEFLENYKTVLGAFSIAVATVIAVLINLNHSRRTEHRLKKEKNATFSSAIAAELLDNAHNLMELHLEIAKKGAKLQRINQFKAFHFDVYKNVLTEIGRLGPALSFMIVDIYGDLQKIDKYLEFTPEKNMNQDKKETLLDIQFILAKALTGSAIISFYADYMLGPRWMRSVTNQRILWLENPLDSFCQYADTAEKEHDFYKFDEHVDFTQRLQNKQHQDIARELFNSIQRVLDTIPRKRTWRVQLILRAFSYKMQATLLNLLDIETPLYIIKSEKEYREYLP
;
A
#
# COMPACT_ATOMS: atom_id res chain seq x y z
N MET A 1 41.22 -15.95 59.54
CA MET A 1 41.31 -14.83 58.59
C MET A 1 39.97 -14.12 58.61
N SER A 2 39.94 -12.85 59.00
CA SER A 2 38.69 -12.07 59.00
C SER A 2 38.30 -11.67 57.58
N PHE A 3 37.01 -11.43 57.34
CA PHE A 3 36.52 -10.95 56.03
C PHE A 3 37.21 -9.66 55.58
N PHE A 4 37.58 -8.80 56.54
CA PHE A 4 38.32 -7.56 56.28
C PHE A 4 39.78 -7.81 55.84
N GLU A 5 40.49 -8.76 56.48
CA GLU A 5 41.83 -9.16 56.04
C GLU A 5 41.82 -9.81 54.65
N PHE A 6 40.75 -10.52 54.30
CA PHE A 6 40.57 -11.08 52.96
C PHE A 6 40.39 -9.98 51.90
N LEU A 7 39.52 -9.01 52.16
CA LEU A 7 39.31 -7.88 51.24
C LEU A 7 40.57 -7.01 51.07
N GLU A 8 41.34 -6.82 52.13
CA GLU A 8 42.56 -6.00 52.10
C GLU A 8 43.69 -6.68 51.31
N ASN A 9 43.86 -8.00 51.49
CA ASN A 9 44.85 -8.79 50.76
C ASN A 9 44.54 -8.97 49.27
N TYR A 10 43.26 -8.96 48.89
CA TYR A 10 42.82 -9.15 47.50
C TYR A 10 42.24 -7.89 46.84
N LYS A 11 42.37 -6.70 47.46
CA LYS A 11 41.74 -5.45 46.97
C LYS A 11 42.02 -5.14 45.50
N THR A 12 43.25 -5.40 45.06
CA THR A 12 43.69 -5.13 43.68
C THR A 12 43.07 -6.13 42.70
N VAL A 13 42.96 -7.40 43.10
CA VAL A 13 42.33 -8.47 42.31
C VAL A 13 40.82 -8.27 42.23
N LEU A 14 40.18 -7.91 43.35
CA LEU A 14 38.75 -7.58 43.40
C LEU A 14 38.43 -6.29 42.63
N GLY A 15 39.29 -5.28 42.70
CA GLY A 15 39.19 -4.06 41.89
C GLY A 15 39.35 -4.34 40.39
N ALA A 16 40.36 -5.10 40.00
CA ALA A 16 40.55 -5.52 38.61
C ALA A 16 39.38 -6.37 38.09
N PHE A 17 38.86 -7.27 38.91
CA PHE A 17 37.68 -8.08 38.59
C PHE A 17 36.42 -7.19 38.44
N SER A 18 36.22 -6.21 39.32
CA SER A 18 35.11 -5.25 39.23
C SER A 18 35.18 -4.42 37.94
N ILE A 19 36.37 -3.94 37.57
CA ILE A 19 36.59 -3.21 36.31
C ILE A 19 36.32 -4.11 35.11
N ALA A 20 36.79 -5.36 35.13
CA ALA A 20 36.55 -6.33 34.06
C ALA A 20 35.05 -6.62 33.89
N VAL A 21 34.33 -6.87 34.98
CA VAL A 21 32.87 -7.10 34.97
C VAL A 21 32.12 -5.87 34.46
N ALA A 22 32.47 -4.67 34.94
CA ALA A 22 31.85 -3.43 34.48
C ALA A 22 32.08 -3.19 32.98
N THR A 23 33.28 -3.51 32.48
CA THR A 23 33.63 -3.40 31.06
C THR A 23 32.81 -4.37 30.21
N VAL A 24 32.69 -5.63 30.64
CA VAL A 24 31.87 -6.64 29.94
C VAL A 24 30.40 -6.22 29.91
N ILE A 25 29.84 -5.75 31.02
CA ILE A 25 28.47 -5.24 31.09
C ILE A 25 28.27 -4.04 30.16
N ALA A 26 29.20 -3.08 30.17
CA ALA A 26 29.14 -1.90 29.29
C ALA A 26 29.18 -2.30 27.80
N VAL A 27 30.05 -3.25 27.42
CA VAL A 27 30.11 -3.79 26.06
C VAL A 27 28.79 -4.49 25.68
N LEU A 28 28.21 -5.28 26.57
CA LEU A 28 26.92 -5.96 26.32
C LEU A 28 25.77 -4.96 26.16
N ILE A 29 25.73 -3.90 26.98
CA ILE A 29 24.73 -2.83 26.86
C ILE A 29 24.90 -2.10 25.53
N ASN A 30 26.13 -1.74 25.15
CA ASN A 30 26.42 -1.07 23.88
C ASN A 30 26.10 -1.94 22.66
N LEU A 31 26.42 -3.24 22.71
CA LEU A 31 26.04 -4.19 21.65
C LEU A 31 24.52 -4.29 21.51
N ASN A 32 23.79 -4.38 22.62
CA ASN A 32 22.34 -4.42 22.61
C ASN A 32 21.73 -3.10 22.11
N HIS A 33 22.31 -1.95 22.49
CA HIS A 33 21.90 -0.65 21.99
C HIS A 33 22.15 -0.53 20.47
N SER A 34 23.34 -0.88 20.00
CA SER A 34 23.71 -0.87 18.58
C SER A 34 22.78 -1.74 17.75
N ARG A 35 22.50 -2.98 18.19
CA ARG A 35 21.54 -3.88 17.51
C ARG A 35 20.15 -3.28 17.44
N ARG A 36 19.66 -2.66 18.53
CA ARG A 36 18.35 -2.00 18.54
C ARG A 36 18.30 -0.83 17.57
N THR A 37 19.34 -0.01 17.52
CA THR A 37 19.45 1.13 16.60
C THR A 37 19.49 0.66 15.15
N GLU A 38 20.27 -0.36 14.84
CA GLU A 38 20.34 -0.94 13.49
C GLU A 38 18.99 -1.51 13.04
N HIS A 39 18.30 -2.25 13.92
CA HIS A 39 16.96 -2.75 13.63
C HIS A 39 15.94 -1.63 13.37
N ARG A 40 16.04 -0.53 14.12
CA ARG A 40 15.18 0.65 13.93
C ARG A 40 15.46 1.32 12.59
N LEU A 41 16.73 1.58 12.26
CA LEU A 41 17.13 2.16 10.98
C LEU A 41 16.66 1.31 9.79
N LYS A 42 16.77 -0.02 9.89
CA LYS A 42 16.26 -0.94 8.86
C LYS A 42 14.74 -0.81 8.68
N LYS A 43 13.99 -0.67 9.77
CA LYS A 43 12.54 -0.47 9.73
C LYS A 43 12.16 0.87 9.14
N GLU A 44 12.85 1.95 9.52
CA GLU A 44 12.64 3.29 8.96
C GLU A 44 12.94 3.29 7.45
N LYS A 45 14.03 2.65 7.02
CA LYS A 45 14.34 2.50 5.59
C LYS A 45 13.25 1.75 4.83
N ASN A 46 12.73 0.66 5.40
CA ASN A 46 11.62 -0.09 4.80
C ASN A 46 10.33 0.73 4.75
N ALA A 47 10.05 1.54 5.77
CA ALA A 47 8.91 2.44 5.81
C ALA A 47 9.02 3.50 4.71
N THR A 48 10.14 4.21 4.62
CA THR A 48 10.39 5.22 3.58
C THR A 48 10.27 4.62 2.18
N PHE A 49 10.84 3.44 1.97
CA PHE A 49 10.73 2.73 0.70
C PHE A 49 9.27 2.40 0.35
N SER A 50 8.52 1.87 1.32
CA SER A 50 7.10 1.55 1.14
C SER A 50 6.31 2.83 0.82
N SER A 51 6.51 3.91 1.57
CA SER A 51 5.83 5.18 1.31
C SER A 51 6.10 5.74 -0.09
N ALA A 52 7.34 5.61 -0.60
CA ALA A 52 7.67 6.05 -1.95
C ALA A 52 6.92 5.26 -3.03
N ILE A 53 6.83 3.94 -2.89
CA ILE A 53 6.01 3.10 -3.78
C ILE A 53 4.53 3.48 -3.68
N ALA A 54 4.02 3.67 -2.47
CA ALA A 54 2.61 4.01 -2.29
C ALA A 54 2.24 5.34 -2.97
N ALA A 55 3.12 6.34 -2.90
CA ALA A 55 2.95 7.61 -3.59
C ALA A 55 2.98 7.43 -5.11
N GLU A 56 3.99 6.73 -5.65
CA GLU A 56 4.09 6.48 -7.11
C GLU A 56 2.88 5.72 -7.66
N LEU A 57 2.36 4.73 -6.91
CA LEU A 57 1.14 4.02 -7.29
C LEU A 57 -0.10 4.91 -7.24
N LEU A 58 -0.16 5.84 -6.29
CA LEU A 58 -1.27 6.80 -6.20
C LEU A 58 -1.25 7.76 -7.38
N ASP A 59 -0.08 8.29 -7.73
CA ASP A 59 0.08 9.18 -8.88
C ASP A 59 -0.29 8.45 -10.19
N ASN A 60 0.18 7.20 -10.35
CA ASN A 60 -0.20 6.37 -11.49
C ASN A 60 -1.71 6.08 -11.53
N ALA A 61 -2.38 5.90 -10.38
CA ALA A 61 -3.83 5.76 -10.34
C ALA A 61 -4.55 7.02 -10.87
N HIS A 62 -4.11 8.22 -10.48
CA HIS A 62 -4.68 9.46 -11.02
C HIS A 62 -4.44 9.59 -12.53
N ASN A 63 -3.22 9.30 -13.00
CA ASN A 63 -2.90 9.31 -14.42
C ASN A 63 -3.76 8.34 -15.23
N LEU A 64 -4.08 7.16 -14.68
CA LEU A 64 -4.99 6.20 -15.31
C LEU A 64 -6.44 6.72 -15.40
N MET A 65 -6.94 7.40 -14.36
CA MET A 65 -8.28 8.02 -14.40
C MET A 65 -8.35 9.07 -15.52
N GLU A 66 -7.36 9.96 -15.61
CA GLU A 66 -7.30 11.01 -16.62
C GLU A 66 -7.16 10.43 -18.04
N LEU A 67 -6.25 9.46 -18.20
CA LEU A 67 -6.05 8.73 -19.45
C LEU A 67 -7.33 8.06 -19.92
N HIS A 68 -8.05 7.38 -19.02
CA HIS A 68 -9.32 6.74 -19.33
C HIS A 68 -10.33 7.76 -19.87
N LEU A 69 -10.53 8.87 -19.15
CA LEU A 69 -11.47 9.91 -19.55
C LEU A 69 -11.08 10.54 -20.90
N GLU A 70 -9.79 10.70 -21.19
CA GLU A 70 -9.34 11.25 -22.47
C GLU A 70 -9.55 10.27 -23.63
N ILE A 71 -9.28 8.97 -23.45
CA ILE A 71 -9.57 7.94 -24.47
C ILE A 71 -11.08 7.79 -24.66
N ALA A 72 -11.88 7.88 -23.59
CA ALA A 72 -13.33 7.77 -23.63
C ALA A 72 -13.98 8.88 -24.48
N LYS A 73 -13.44 10.11 -24.49
CA LYS A 73 -13.92 11.20 -25.34
C LYS A 73 -13.81 10.87 -26.84
N LYS A 74 -14.77 11.35 -27.65
CA LYS A 74 -14.72 11.22 -29.12
C LYS A 74 -13.61 12.12 -29.67
N GLY A 75 -12.69 11.56 -30.47
CA GLY A 75 -11.60 12.31 -31.11
C GLY A 75 -10.37 12.53 -30.23
N ALA A 76 -10.06 11.61 -29.33
CA ALA A 76 -8.84 11.63 -28.52
C ALA A 76 -7.62 11.83 -29.42
N LYS A 77 -6.79 12.84 -29.12
CA LYS A 77 -5.57 13.16 -29.88
C LYS A 77 -4.37 12.51 -29.18
N LEU A 78 -3.50 11.85 -29.94
CA LEU A 78 -2.28 11.18 -29.46
C LEU A 78 -1.43 12.12 -28.60
N GLN A 79 -1.36 13.41 -28.99
CA GLN A 79 -0.61 14.42 -28.25
C GLN A 79 -1.13 14.64 -26.81
N ARG A 80 -2.45 14.56 -26.59
CA ARG A 80 -3.04 14.67 -25.25
C ARG A 80 -2.87 13.37 -24.46
N ILE A 81 -3.10 12.23 -25.10
CA ILE A 81 -2.86 10.91 -24.50
C ILE A 81 -1.40 10.82 -24.00
N ASN A 82 -0.44 11.26 -24.80
CA ASN A 82 0.98 11.28 -24.43
C ASN A 82 1.31 12.23 -23.27
N GLN A 83 0.47 13.23 -22.96
CA GLN A 83 0.64 14.08 -21.77
C GLN A 83 0.22 13.34 -20.50
N PHE A 84 -0.86 12.54 -20.57
CA PHE A 84 -1.39 11.78 -19.44
C PHE A 84 -0.73 10.41 -19.24
N LYS A 85 -0.06 9.89 -20.27
CA LYS A 85 0.74 8.66 -20.26
C LYS A 85 2.07 8.80 -19.47
N ALA A 86 2.26 9.86 -18.69
CA ALA A 86 3.45 10.02 -17.85
C ALA A 86 3.40 9.05 -16.65
N PHE A 87 3.42 7.74 -16.92
CA PHE A 87 3.52 6.73 -15.88
C PHE A 87 4.89 6.84 -15.24
N HIS A 88 4.89 7.01 -13.93
CA HIS A 88 6.11 7.11 -13.16
C HIS A 88 6.57 5.71 -12.78
N PHE A 89 7.79 5.39 -13.20
CA PHE A 89 8.46 4.13 -12.92
C PHE A 89 9.82 4.35 -12.28
N ASP A 90 10.19 5.59 -11.94
CA ASP A 90 11.54 5.92 -11.53
C ASP A 90 11.85 5.34 -10.15
N VAL A 91 10.88 5.33 -9.23
CA VAL A 91 11.03 4.64 -7.94
C VAL A 91 11.05 3.14 -8.17
N TYR A 92 10.18 2.57 -9.00
CA TYR A 92 10.21 1.12 -9.25
C TYR A 92 11.48 0.63 -9.97
N LYS A 93 11.94 1.29 -11.03
CA LYS A 93 13.14 0.91 -11.81
C LYS A 93 14.40 0.99 -10.97
N ASN A 94 14.54 2.04 -10.16
CA ASN A 94 15.67 2.17 -9.26
C ASN A 94 15.59 1.16 -8.09
N VAL A 95 14.39 0.72 -7.72
CA VAL A 95 14.15 0.00 -6.47
C VAL A 95 13.64 -1.44 -6.63
N LEU A 96 13.57 -1.96 -7.87
CA LEU A 96 13.50 -3.40 -8.16
C LEU A 96 14.59 -4.19 -7.41
N THR A 97 15.75 -3.58 -7.22
CA THR A 97 16.87 -4.13 -6.43
C THR A 97 16.55 -4.28 -4.94
N GLU A 98 15.64 -3.47 -4.39
CA GLU A 98 15.26 -3.48 -2.99
C GLU A 98 13.83 -3.99 -2.73
N ILE A 99 13.11 -4.44 -3.76
CA ILE A 99 11.73 -4.93 -3.67
C ILE A 99 11.56 -6.06 -2.64
N GLY A 100 12.61 -6.87 -2.45
CA GLY A 100 12.65 -7.94 -1.44
C GLY A 100 12.48 -7.45 0.00
N ARG A 101 12.62 -6.14 0.27
CA ARG A 101 12.36 -5.53 1.58
C ARG A 101 10.88 -5.52 1.95
N LEU A 102 9.98 -5.57 0.97
CA LEU A 102 8.55 -5.71 1.21
C LEU A 102 8.18 -7.12 1.70
N GLY A 103 9.02 -8.10 1.37
CA GLY A 103 8.75 -9.52 1.56
C GLY A 103 7.82 -10.09 0.48
N PRO A 104 7.79 -11.41 0.33
CA PRO A 104 7.35 -12.07 -0.90
C PRO A 104 5.90 -11.75 -1.29
N ALA A 105 4.99 -11.66 -0.32
CA ALA A 105 3.58 -11.46 -0.61
C ALA A 105 3.30 -10.05 -1.16
N LEU A 106 3.94 -9.03 -0.59
CA LEU A 106 3.78 -7.65 -1.03
C LEU A 106 4.64 -7.36 -2.26
N SER A 107 5.84 -7.93 -2.37
CA SER A 107 6.66 -7.83 -3.59
C SER A 107 5.91 -8.35 -4.82
N PHE A 108 5.23 -9.51 -4.71
CA PHE A 108 4.44 -10.05 -5.81
C PHE A 108 3.34 -9.10 -6.27
N MET A 109 2.57 -8.56 -5.32
CA MET A 109 1.51 -7.59 -5.62
C MET A 109 2.05 -6.38 -6.38
N ILE A 110 3.20 -5.84 -5.95
CA ILE A 110 3.80 -4.68 -6.59
C ILE A 110 4.32 -5.01 -7.99
N VAL A 111 5.03 -6.13 -8.16
CA VAL A 111 5.51 -6.56 -9.47
C VAL A 111 4.35 -6.77 -10.46
N ASP A 112 3.23 -7.32 -10.00
CA ASP A 112 2.03 -7.52 -10.82
C ASP A 112 1.46 -6.17 -11.31
N ILE A 113 1.28 -5.20 -10.39
CA ILE A 113 0.76 -3.86 -10.73
C ILE A 113 1.68 -3.14 -11.73
N TYR A 114 3.00 -3.14 -11.47
CA TYR A 114 3.96 -2.49 -12.37
C TYR A 114 4.09 -3.20 -13.71
N GLY A 115 3.94 -4.52 -13.75
CA GLY A 115 3.91 -5.28 -14.99
C GLY A 115 2.75 -4.85 -15.89
N ASP A 116 1.56 -4.67 -15.31
CA ASP A 116 0.40 -4.19 -16.05
C ASP A 116 0.54 -2.73 -16.47
N LEU A 117 1.02 -1.85 -15.58
CA LEU A 117 1.33 -0.44 -15.91
C LEU A 117 2.32 -0.36 -17.09
N GLN A 118 3.37 -1.17 -17.08
CA GLN A 118 4.34 -1.20 -18.17
C GLN A 118 3.76 -1.78 -19.47
N LYS A 119 2.83 -2.74 -19.37
CA LYS A 119 2.14 -3.31 -20.53
C LYS A 119 1.28 -2.25 -21.20
N ILE A 120 0.47 -1.50 -20.44
CA ILE A 120 -0.38 -0.44 -21.00
C ILE A 120 0.46 0.73 -21.53
N ASP A 121 1.54 1.10 -20.83
CA ASP A 121 2.50 2.12 -21.26
C ASP A 121 3.07 1.78 -22.66
N LYS A 122 3.58 0.56 -22.83
CA LYS A 122 4.09 0.10 -24.13
C LYS A 122 2.99 0.01 -25.18
N TYR A 123 1.81 -0.51 -24.83
CA TYR A 123 0.69 -0.58 -25.76
C TYR A 123 0.34 0.81 -26.33
N LEU A 124 0.27 1.83 -25.49
CA LEU A 124 0.00 3.21 -25.91
C LEU A 124 1.15 3.84 -26.69
N GLU A 125 2.39 3.39 -26.50
CA GLU A 125 3.55 3.85 -27.29
C GLU A 125 3.50 3.37 -28.74
N PHE A 126 3.14 2.09 -28.94
CA PHE A 126 3.30 1.41 -30.22
C PHE A 126 2.00 1.26 -31.00
N THR A 127 0.84 1.56 -30.41
CA THR A 127 -0.45 1.43 -31.07
C THR A 127 -0.83 2.72 -31.81
N PRO A 128 -1.03 2.69 -33.14
CA PRO A 128 -1.53 3.85 -33.88
C PRO A 128 -2.94 4.25 -33.43
N GLU A 129 -3.26 5.55 -33.43
CA GLU A 129 -4.59 6.10 -33.08
C GLU A 129 -5.77 5.36 -33.72
N LYS A 130 -5.60 4.92 -34.98
CA LYS A 130 -6.64 4.21 -35.73
C LYS A 130 -7.00 2.86 -35.10
N ASN A 131 -6.01 2.13 -34.58
CA ASN A 131 -6.20 0.81 -33.97
C ASN A 131 -6.71 0.95 -32.54
N MET A 132 -6.25 1.96 -31.80
CA MET A 132 -6.73 2.24 -30.45
C MET A 132 -8.23 2.59 -30.42
N ASN A 133 -8.77 3.19 -31.49
CA ASN A 133 -10.22 3.41 -31.62
C ASN A 133 -11.01 2.13 -31.95
N GLN A 134 -10.38 1.13 -32.58
CA GLN A 134 -11.00 -0.18 -32.84
C GLN A 134 -11.06 -1.02 -31.55
N ASP A 135 -9.99 -1.00 -30.76
CA ASP A 135 -9.85 -1.75 -29.50
C ASP A 135 -10.28 -0.93 -28.27
N LYS A 136 -10.91 0.22 -28.48
CA LYS A 136 -11.18 1.23 -27.45
C LYS A 136 -11.84 0.65 -26.21
N LYS A 137 -12.87 -0.19 -26.38
CA LYS A 137 -13.60 -0.79 -25.25
C LYS A 137 -12.69 -1.68 -24.39
N GLU A 138 -11.86 -2.49 -25.02
CA GLU A 138 -10.93 -3.39 -24.32
C GLU A 138 -9.83 -2.59 -23.61
N THR A 139 -9.29 -1.56 -24.27
CA THR A 139 -8.28 -0.68 -23.67
C THR A 139 -8.81 0.07 -22.44
N LEU A 140 -10.05 0.56 -22.49
CA LEU A 140 -10.68 1.25 -21.36
C LEU A 140 -10.88 0.31 -20.16
N LEU A 141 -11.35 -0.92 -20.40
CA LEU A 141 -11.50 -1.96 -19.38
C LEU A 141 -10.14 -2.34 -18.75
N ASP A 142 -9.09 -2.49 -19.57
CA ASP A 142 -7.74 -2.75 -19.08
C ASP A 142 -7.25 -1.60 -18.18
N ILE A 143 -7.44 -0.34 -18.59
CA ILE A 143 -7.06 0.83 -17.78
C ILE A 143 -7.80 0.84 -16.44
N GLN A 144 -9.09 0.56 -16.43
CA GLN A 144 -9.90 0.49 -15.20
C GLN A 144 -9.46 -0.63 -14.26
N PHE A 145 -9.11 -1.78 -14.82
CA PHE A 145 -8.60 -2.90 -14.05
C PHE A 145 -7.26 -2.57 -13.38
N ILE A 146 -6.35 -1.94 -14.15
CA ILE A 146 -5.04 -1.50 -13.64
C ILE A 146 -5.21 -0.36 -12.62
N LEU A 147 -6.19 0.52 -12.81
CA LEU A 147 -6.53 1.58 -11.88
C LEU A 147 -6.92 1.02 -10.51
N ALA A 148 -7.84 0.05 -10.48
CA ALA A 148 -8.27 -0.60 -9.25
C ALA A 148 -7.09 -1.28 -8.54
N LYS A 149 -6.19 -1.90 -9.31
CA LYS A 149 -4.94 -2.50 -8.82
C LYS A 149 -3.99 -1.46 -8.21
N ALA A 150 -3.71 -0.36 -8.92
CA ALA A 150 -2.79 0.69 -8.48
C ALA A 150 -3.28 1.39 -7.20
N LEU A 151 -4.56 1.76 -7.16
CA LEU A 151 -5.18 2.39 -5.99
C LEU A 151 -5.16 1.47 -4.77
N THR A 152 -5.50 0.19 -4.97
CA THR A 152 -5.40 -0.82 -3.92
C THR A 152 -3.95 -0.98 -3.45
N GLY A 153 -3.00 -1.12 -4.37
CA GLY A 153 -1.58 -1.27 -4.04
C GLY A 153 -1.05 -0.08 -3.22
N SER A 154 -1.42 1.14 -3.60
CA SER A 154 -1.06 2.35 -2.85
C SER A 154 -1.57 2.31 -1.40
N ALA A 155 -2.84 1.96 -1.20
CA ALA A 155 -3.44 1.86 0.13
C ALA A 155 -2.74 0.80 0.99
N ILE A 156 -2.55 -0.40 0.44
CA ILE A 156 -1.94 -1.53 1.13
C ILE A 156 -0.50 -1.23 1.53
N ILE A 157 0.29 -0.65 0.63
CA ILE A 157 1.69 -0.31 0.93
C ILE A 157 1.78 0.85 1.92
N SER A 158 0.84 1.80 1.90
CA SER A 158 0.75 2.84 2.93
C SER A 158 0.54 2.24 4.32
N PHE A 159 -0.35 1.25 4.46
CA PHE A 159 -0.56 0.55 5.73
C PHE A 159 0.70 -0.20 6.17
N TYR A 160 1.41 -0.81 5.22
CA TYR A 160 2.67 -1.50 5.50
C TYR A 160 3.77 -0.54 5.95
N ALA A 161 3.83 0.66 5.36
CA ALA A 161 4.77 1.71 5.76
C ALA A 161 4.53 2.14 7.22
N ASP A 162 3.27 2.39 7.60
CA ASP A 162 2.90 2.71 8.97
C ASP A 162 3.23 1.58 9.95
N TYR A 163 2.97 0.33 9.55
CA TYR A 163 3.35 -0.85 10.33
C TYR A 163 4.87 -0.92 10.56
N MET A 164 5.68 -0.58 9.55
CA MET A 164 7.14 -0.59 9.67
C MET A 164 7.67 0.43 10.67
N LEU A 165 7.03 1.60 10.77
CA LEU A 165 7.32 2.61 11.79
C LEU A 165 6.95 2.15 13.21
N GLY A 166 6.11 1.11 13.32
CA GLY A 166 5.88 0.35 14.53
C GLY A 166 4.51 0.56 15.16
N PRO A 167 4.15 -0.25 16.17
CA PRO A 167 2.79 -0.33 16.68
C PRO A 167 2.30 0.93 17.40
N ARG A 168 3.22 1.74 17.94
CA ARG A 168 2.87 3.03 18.57
C ARG A 168 2.46 4.05 17.51
N TRP A 169 3.29 4.21 16.48
CA TRP A 169 3.00 5.07 15.34
C TRP A 169 1.69 4.67 14.68
N MET A 170 1.54 3.38 14.38
CA MET A 170 0.37 2.90 13.69
C MET A 170 -0.93 3.21 14.45
N ARG A 171 -0.97 2.99 15.77
CA ARG A 171 -2.13 3.35 16.60
C ARG A 171 -2.40 4.85 16.63
N SER A 172 -1.37 5.70 16.60
CA SER A 172 -1.57 7.15 16.58
C SER A 172 -2.08 7.67 15.24
N VAL A 173 -1.81 6.97 14.14
CA VAL A 173 -2.21 7.41 12.81
C VAL A 173 -3.41 6.64 12.23
N THR A 174 -3.95 5.60 12.89
CA THR A 174 -5.07 4.79 12.35
C THR A 174 -6.22 5.65 11.83
N ASN A 175 -6.76 6.55 12.67
CA ASN A 175 -7.90 7.39 12.29
C ASN A 175 -7.52 8.35 11.16
N GLN A 176 -6.32 8.93 11.23
CA GLN A 176 -5.83 9.85 10.21
C GLN A 176 -5.59 9.12 8.87
N ARG A 177 -5.13 7.87 8.91
CA ARG A 177 -4.92 7.04 7.72
C ARG A 177 -6.23 6.68 7.04
N ILE A 178 -7.29 6.45 7.79
CA ILE A 178 -8.63 6.21 7.24
C ILE A 178 -9.11 7.48 6.51
N LEU A 179 -9.02 8.64 7.14
CA LEU A 179 -9.36 9.92 6.51
C LEU A 179 -8.50 10.19 5.25
N TRP A 180 -7.21 9.90 5.30
CA TRP A 180 -6.33 10.03 4.13
C TRP A 180 -6.69 9.07 2.99
N LEU A 181 -7.29 7.92 3.30
CA LEU A 181 -7.76 6.97 2.29
C LEU A 181 -9.11 7.36 1.71
N GLU A 182 -9.93 8.12 2.44
CA GLU A 182 -11.20 8.65 1.91
C GLU A 182 -10.94 9.48 0.66
N ASN A 183 -9.98 10.41 0.68
CA ASN A 183 -9.69 11.28 -0.46
C ASN A 183 -9.46 10.54 -1.80
N PRO A 184 -8.53 9.56 -1.91
CA PRO A 184 -8.33 8.85 -3.17
C PRO A 184 -9.50 7.93 -3.54
N LEU A 185 -10.25 7.41 -2.56
CA LEU A 185 -11.50 6.66 -2.83
C LEU A 185 -12.62 7.59 -3.32
N ASP A 186 -12.65 8.82 -2.84
CA ASP A 186 -13.56 9.88 -3.26
C ASP A 186 -13.32 10.26 -4.72
N SER A 187 -12.05 10.55 -5.08
CA SER A 187 -11.64 10.78 -6.46
C SER A 187 -12.00 9.60 -7.37
N PHE A 188 -11.79 8.36 -6.90
CA PHE A 188 -12.17 7.16 -7.65
C PHE A 188 -13.68 7.06 -7.87
N CYS A 189 -14.51 7.37 -6.87
CA CYS A 189 -15.96 7.31 -7.01
C CYS A 189 -16.49 8.42 -7.93
N GLN A 190 -15.91 9.63 -7.89
CA GLN A 190 -16.21 10.70 -8.83
C GLN A 190 -15.84 10.31 -10.27
N TYR A 191 -14.69 9.67 -10.44
CA TYR A 191 -14.28 9.08 -11.72
C TYR A 191 -15.29 8.04 -12.21
N ALA A 192 -15.68 7.08 -11.35
CA ALA A 192 -16.62 6.02 -11.69
C ALA A 192 -18.00 6.58 -12.09
N ASP A 193 -18.48 7.62 -11.39
CA ASP A 193 -19.70 8.37 -11.74
C ASP A 193 -19.61 9.05 -13.10
N THR A 194 -18.43 9.51 -13.51
CA THR A 194 -18.26 10.21 -14.78
C THR A 194 -18.05 9.23 -15.95
N ALA A 195 -17.37 8.11 -15.68
CA ALA A 195 -16.88 7.20 -16.71
C ALA A 195 -17.86 6.09 -17.08
N GLU A 196 -18.57 5.51 -16.10
CA GLU A 196 -19.32 4.25 -16.27
C GLU A 196 -20.80 4.35 -15.91
N LYS A 197 -21.18 5.32 -15.08
CA LYS A 197 -22.55 5.46 -14.58
C LYS A 197 -23.11 6.80 -15.06
N GLU A 198 -24.39 6.86 -15.39
CA GLU A 198 -25.05 8.17 -15.52
C GLU A 198 -24.88 8.91 -14.18
N HIS A 199 -24.79 10.25 -14.16
CA HIS A 199 -24.38 11.15 -13.03
C HIS A 199 -25.16 11.04 -11.69
N ASP A 200 -25.78 9.89 -11.42
CA ASP A 200 -26.59 9.52 -10.28
C ASP A 200 -25.88 8.55 -9.33
N PHE A 201 -24.64 8.10 -9.60
CA PHE A 201 -23.92 7.20 -8.71
C PHE A 201 -23.37 7.93 -7.48
N TYR A 202 -22.86 9.15 -7.67
CA TYR A 202 -22.11 9.90 -6.67
C TYR A 202 -22.56 11.36 -6.58
N LYS A 203 -22.77 11.88 -5.37
CA LYS A 203 -23.07 13.29 -5.09
C LYS A 203 -21.85 13.99 -4.52
N PHE A 204 -21.38 15.03 -5.21
CA PHE A 204 -20.33 15.89 -4.68
C PHE A 204 -20.89 16.79 -3.56
N ASP A 205 -20.58 16.43 -2.31
CA ASP A 205 -20.95 17.19 -1.12
C ASP A 205 -19.89 16.99 -0.03
N GLU A 206 -18.94 17.94 0.05
CA GLU A 206 -17.81 17.88 0.98
C GLU A 206 -18.25 17.88 2.46
N HIS A 207 -19.47 18.33 2.76
CA HIS A 207 -20.01 18.40 4.12
C HIS A 207 -20.68 17.11 4.59
N VAL A 208 -20.80 16.12 3.69
CA VAL A 208 -21.42 14.83 3.96
C VAL A 208 -20.35 13.75 4.06
N ASP A 209 -20.54 12.79 4.98
CA ASP A 209 -19.66 11.63 5.13
C ASP A 209 -19.48 10.88 3.80
N PHE A 210 -18.26 10.41 3.50
CA PHE A 210 -17.95 9.71 2.24
C PHE A 210 -19.00 8.66 1.85
N THR A 211 -19.39 7.78 2.79
CA THR A 211 -20.34 6.70 2.50
C THR A 211 -21.73 7.20 2.10
N GLN A 212 -22.12 8.40 2.54
CA GLN A 212 -23.42 9.01 2.23
C GLN A 212 -23.41 9.78 0.90
N ARG A 213 -22.22 10.03 0.32
CA ARG A 213 -22.08 10.62 -1.03
C ARG A 213 -22.48 9.64 -2.13
N LEU A 214 -22.52 8.34 -1.84
CA LEU A 214 -23.03 7.32 -2.75
C LEU A 214 -24.56 7.30 -2.71
N GLN A 215 -25.23 7.39 -3.85
CA GLN A 215 -26.69 7.57 -3.87
C GLN A 215 -27.48 6.30 -3.51
N ASN A 216 -27.07 5.14 -4.05
CA ASN A 216 -27.79 3.88 -3.82
C ASN A 216 -27.34 3.21 -2.51
N LYS A 217 -28.32 2.81 -1.69
CA LYS A 217 -28.11 2.06 -0.44
C LYS A 217 -27.16 0.86 -0.58
N GLN A 218 -27.22 0.12 -1.69
CA GLN A 218 -26.29 -1.00 -1.92
C GLN A 218 -24.83 -0.54 -1.98
N HIS A 219 -24.54 0.55 -2.70
CA HIS A 219 -23.17 1.09 -2.77
C HIS A 219 -22.74 1.69 -1.43
N GLN A 220 -23.65 2.34 -0.69
CA GLN A 220 -23.38 2.80 0.67
C GLN A 220 -22.98 1.63 1.59
N ASP A 221 -23.70 0.52 1.51
CA ASP A 221 -23.43 -0.67 2.33
C ASP A 221 -22.09 -1.32 1.95
N ILE A 222 -21.76 -1.39 0.65
CA ILE A 222 -20.46 -1.84 0.15
C ILE A 222 -19.32 -0.96 0.70
N ALA A 223 -19.47 0.37 0.61
CA ALA A 223 -18.47 1.31 1.12
C ALA A 223 -18.30 1.18 2.64
N ARG A 224 -19.40 1.10 3.40
CA ARG A 224 -19.35 0.85 4.85
C ARG A 224 -18.63 -0.45 5.17
N GLU A 225 -18.88 -1.52 4.43
CA GLU A 225 -18.18 -2.79 4.63
C GLU A 225 -16.68 -2.67 4.37
N LEU A 226 -16.28 -1.93 3.32
CA LEU A 226 -14.87 -1.65 3.03
C LEU A 226 -14.21 -0.90 4.19
N PHE A 227 -14.80 0.20 4.67
CA PHE A 227 -14.27 0.98 5.80
C PHE A 227 -14.20 0.18 7.11
N ASN A 228 -15.22 -0.63 7.39
CA ASN A 228 -15.20 -1.55 8.52
C ASN A 228 -14.04 -2.56 8.39
N SER A 229 -13.78 -3.05 7.19
CA SER A 229 -12.68 -3.98 6.91
C SER A 229 -11.32 -3.29 7.07
N ILE A 230 -11.18 -2.05 6.59
CA ILE A 230 -9.97 -1.22 6.77
C ILE A 230 -9.67 -1.05 8.26
N GLN A 231 -10.66 -0.62 9.04
CA GLN A 231 -10.52 -0.43 10.48
C GLN A 231 -10.03 -1.72 11.17
N ARG A 232 -10.68 -2.86 10.89
CA ARG A 232 -10.27 -4.16 11.46
C ARG A 232 -8.84 -4.55 11.10
N VAL A 233 -8.43 -4.31 9.85
CA VAL A 233 -7.06 -4.56 9.40
C VAL A 233 -6.07 -3.67 10.15
N LEU A 234 -6.32 -2.35 10.20
CA LEU A 234 -5.44 -1.39 10.88
C LEU A 234 -5.33 -1.64 12.39
N ASP A 235 -6.39 -2.12 13.05
CA ASP A 235 -6.37 -2.48 14.47
C ASP A 235 -5.64 -3.81 14.74
N THR A 236 -5.65 -4.72 13.75
CA THR A 236 -5.10 -6.07 13.91
C THR A 236 -3.60 -6.12 13.64
N ILE A 237 -3.13 -5.53 12.54
CA ILE A 237 -1.73 -5.71 12.11
C ILE A 237 -0.67 -5.23 13.12
N PRO A 238 -0.86 -4.20 13.97
CA PRO A 238 0.12 -3.80 14.99
C PRO A 238 0.49 -4.91 15.99
N ARG A 239 -0.38 -5.93 16.13
CA ARG A 239 -0.21 -7.04 17.08
C ARG A 239 0.33 -8.31 16.42
N LYS A 240 0.66 -8.25 15.13
CA LYS A 240 1.07 -9.43 14.34
C LYS A 240 2.54 -9.35 13.96
N ARG A 241 3.11 -10.52 13.67
CA ARG A 241 4.48 -10.63 13.13
C ARG A 241 4.48 -10.21 11.66
N THR A 242 5.61 -9.71 11.18
CA THR A 242 5.75 -9.16 9.81
C THR A 242 5.27 -10.11 8.71
N TRP A 243 5.62 -11.39 8.76
CA TRP A 243 5.17 -12.37 7.77
C TRP A 243 3.63 -12.49 7.73
N ARG A 244 2.96 -12.42 8.89
CA ARG A 244 1.51 -12.51 8.99
C ARG A 244 0.86 -11.21 8.51
N VAL A 245 1.48 -10.07 8.79
CA VAL A 245 1.03 -8.76 8.27
C VAL A 245 1.05 -8.75 6.74
N GLN A 246 2.12 -9.26 6.12
CA GLN A 246 2.19 -9.35 4.65
C GLN A 246 1.04 -10.19 4.06
N LEU A 247 0.68 -11.30 4.71
CA LEU A 247 -0.44 -12.14 4.27
C LEU A 247 -1.81 -11.49 4.52
N ILE A 248 -2.00 -10.83 5.66
CA ILE A 248 -3.22 -10.04 5.95
C ILE A 248 -3.42 -8.96 4.89
N LEU A 249 -2.36 -8.21 4.61
CA LEU A 249 -2.39 -7.09 3.66
C LEU A 249 -2.61 -7.57 2.23
N ARG A 250 -2.00 -8.70 1.83
CA ARG A 250 -2.28 -9.34 0.53
C ARG A 250 -3.71 -9.89 0.45
N ALA A 251 -4.23 -10.49 1.52
CA ALA A 251 -5.63 -10.92 1.54
C ALA A 251 -6.58 -9.72 1.38
N PHE A 252 -6.27 -8.64 2.09
CA PHE A 252 -7.05 -7.41 2.07
C PHE A 252 -6.98 -6.71 0.71
N SER A 253 -5.87 -6.81 -0.02
CA SER A 253 -5.76 -6.26 -1.38
C SER A 253 -6.79 -6.89 -2.31
N TYR A 254 -7.02 -8.21 -2.26
CA TYR A 254 -8.03 -8.85 -3.10
C TYR A 254 -9.45 -8.37 -2.78
N LYS A 255 -9.80 -8.24 -1.48
CA LYS A 255 -11.10 -7.70 -1.05
C LYS A 255 -11.30 -6.26 -1.54
N MET A 256 -10.30 -5.40 -1.34
CA MET A 256 -10.36 -4.00 -1.77
C MET A 256 -10.47 -3.91 -3.30
N GLN A 257 -9.67 -4.66 -4.04
CA GLN A 257 -9.73 -4.68 -5.50
C GLN A 257 -11.09 -5.17 -6.01
N ALA A 258 -11.63 -6.27 -5.48
CA ALA A 258 -12.97 -6.75 -5.85
C ALA A 258 -14.05 -5.69 -5.56
N THR A 259 -13.91 -4.96 -4.46
CA THR A 259 -14.82 -3.86 -4.10
C THR A 259 -14.76 -2.73 -5.14
N LEU A 260 -13.55 -2.28 -5.51
CA LEU A 260 -13.38 -1.22 -6.50
C LEU A 260 -13.90 -1.63 -7.88
N LEU A 261 -13.67 -2.88 -8.30
CA LEU A 261 -14.20 -3.40 -9.57
C LEU A 261 -15.73 -3.47 -9.56
N ASN A 262 -16.34 -3.87 -8.43
CA ASN A 262 -17.79 -3.85 -8.27
C ASN A 262 -18.35 -2.42 -8.40
N LEU A 263 -17.68 -1.43 -7.82
CA LEU A 263 -18.09 -0.02 -7.97
C LEU A 263 -18.00 0.49 -9.42
N LEU A 264 -17.17 -0.12 -10.26
CA LEU A 264 -17.09 0.15 -11.71
C LEU A 264 -18.03 -0.72 -12.55
N ASP A 265 -18.84 -1.59 -11.94
CA ASP A 265 -19.65 -2.60 -12.64
C ASP A 265 -18.83 -3.56 -13.54
N ILE A 266 -17.58 -3.81 -13.14
CA ILE A 266 -16.68 -4.73 -13.83
C ILE A 266 -16.75 -6.09 -13.14
N GLU A 267 -17.00 -7.15 -13.92
CA GLU A 267 -16.95 -8.52 -13.42
C GLU A 267 -15.58 -8.81 -12.80
N THR A 268 -15.56 -9.25 -11.54
CA THR A 268 -14.32 -9.54 -10.84
C THR A 268 -13.62 -10.74 -11.49
N PRO A 269 -12.38 -10.61 -11.98
CA PRO A 269 -11.67 -11.71 -12.61
C PRO A 269 -11.54 -12.94 -11.71
N LEU A 270 -11.64 -14.12 -12.33
CA LEU A 270 -11.57 -15.41 -11.64
C LEU A 270 -10.30 -15.57 -10.77
N TYR A 271 -9.19 -14.98 -11.20
CA TYR A 271 -7.94 -14.96 -10.43
C TYR A 271 -8.11 -14.28 -9.07
N ILE A 272 -8.81 -13.15 -9.00
CA ILE A 272 -9.05 -12.42 -7.76
C ILE A 272 -10.02 -13.19 -6.87
N ILE A 273 -11.07 -13.77 -7.44
CA ILE A 273 -12.03 -14.61 -6.70
C ILE A 273 -11.32 -15.81 -6.06
N LYS A 274 -10.47 -16.51 -6.83
CA LYS A 274 -9.70 -17.65 -6.32
C LYS A 274 -8.71 -17.23 -5.24
N SER A 275 -8.01 -16.12 -5.46
CA SER A 275 -7.02 -15.60 -4.52
C SER A 275 -7.66 -15.08 -3.24
N GLU A 276 -8.80 -14.40 -3.31
CA GLU A 276 -9.56 -13.98 -2.14
C GLU A 276 -10.00 -15.20 -1.32
N LYS A 277 -10.51 -16.25 -1.97
CA LYS A 277 -10.91 -17.49 -1.31
C LYS A 277 -9.73 -18.19 -0.62
N GLU A 278 -8.58 -18.27 -1.29
CA GLU A 278 -7.35 -18.86 -0.74
C GLU A 278 -6.84 -18.08 0.47
N TYR A 279 -6.84 -16.74 0.39
CA TYR A 279 -6.28 -15.89 1.42
C TYR A 279 -7.30 -15.45 2.49
N ARG A 280 -8.55 -15.90 2.42
CA ARG A 280 -9.64 -15.49 3.32
C ARG A 280 -9.32 -15.75 4.79
N GLU A 281 -8.62 -16.84 5.10
CA GLU A 281 -8.22 -17.20 6.47
C GLU A 281 -7.26 -16.20 7.13
N TYR A 282 -6.66 -15.31 6.33
CA TYR A 282 -5.77 -14.27 6.83
C TYR A 282 -6.53 -13.00 7.22
N LEU A 283 -7.75 -12.77 6.72
CA LEU A 283 -8.54 -11.60 7.04
C LEU A 283 -9.05 -11.64 8.50
N PRO A 284 -9.02 -10.51 9.23
CA PRO A 284 -9.54 -10.38 10.59
C PRO A 284 -11.06 -10.20 10.69
#